data_AF-A0A5C5V8F0-F1
#
_entry.id   AF-A0A5C5V8F0-F1
#
_cell.length_a   1.000
_cell.length_b   1.000
_cell.length_c   1.000
_cell.angle_alpha   90.00
_cell.angle_beta   90.00
_cell.angle_gamma   90.00
#
_symmetry.space_group_name_H-M   'P 1'
#
loop_
_entity.id
_entity.type
_entity.pdbx_description
1 polymer ?
#
loop_
_entity_poly.entity_id
_entity_poly.type
_entity_poly.pdbx_seq_one_letter_code
_entity_poly.pdbx_strand_id
1 'polypeptide(L)'
;MKTTDGGVVDNRLRTGVAAVLGLALIASLAGCSGASGDSPGVTPASGTVSYKGKPLEDAFLSLYPVAAASGEPNIPLPRARSKADGTFQLSTYNTGDGAPPGKYQVAVSWAGSLQGLTEEERDARPERLPRKYTKPATSGIVVEIGDTETKLPAIELN
;
A
#
# COMPACT_ATOMS: atom_id res chain seq x y z
N MET A 1 -30.76 42.20 38.86
CA MET A 1 -29.69 41.20 39.07
C MET A 1 -29.25 40.71 37.69
N LYS A 2 -27.95 40.86 37.37
CA LYS A 2 -27.20 40.38 36.19
C LYS A 2 -27.67 40.94 34.82
N THR A 3 -26.98 41.89 34.18
CA THR A 3 -25.76 41.71 33.32
C THR A 3 -25.90 40.46 32.44
N THR A 4 -26.01 40.52 31.11
CA THR A 4 -25.03 41.11 30.16
C THR A 4 -25.67 41.28 28.77
N ASP A 5 -25.49 42.46 28.20
CA ASP A 5 -25.25 42.84 26.78
C ASP A 5 -25.04 41.66 25.81
N GLY A 6 -25.75 41.53 24.67
CA GLY A 6 -25.58 42.35 23.45
C GLY A 6 -24.80 41.50 22.41
N GLY A 7 -25.04 41.53 21.11
CA GLY A 7 -25.93 42.27 20.26
C GLY A 7 -25.98 41.58 18.90
N VAL A 8 -27.05 41.89 18.17
CA VAL A 8 -27.34 41.50 16.79
C VAL A 8 -26.18 41.87 15.87
N VAL A 9 -25.72 40.93 15.04
CA VAL A 9 -24.69 41.20 14.02
C VAL A 9 -25.36 41.73 12.73
N ASP A 10 -25.31 43.04 12.56
CA ASP A 10 -25.71 43.70 11.32
C ASP A 10 -24.62 43.55 10.24
N ASN A 11 -24.98 42.87 9.15
CA ASN A 11 -24.19 42.69 7.95
C ASN A 11 -24.18 43.99 7.10
N ARG A 12 -23.11 44.79 7.21
CA ARG A 12 -22.87 45.97 6.36
C ARG A 12 -21.67 45.73 5.43
N LEU A 13 -22.04 45.45 4.19
CA LEU A 13 -21.20 45.28 3.00
C LEU A 13 -20.56 46.62 2.57
N ARG A 14 -19.27 46.88 2.85
CA ARG A 14 -18.48 47.97 2.21
C ARG A 14 -16.97 47.68 2.15
N THR A 15 -16.50 47.41 0.93
CA THR A 15 -15.22 47.82 0.31
C THR A 15 -13.88 47.46 1.01
N GLY A 16 -13.03 46.70 0.30
CA GLY A 16 -11.57 46.75 0.46
C GLY A 16 -10.89 45.42 0.75
N VAL A 17 -10.03 45.01 -0.18
CA VAL A 17 -9.08 43.87 -0.18
C VAL A 17 -8.60 43.43 1.21
N ALA A 18 -8.86 42.17 1.57
CA ALA A 18 -8.02 41.39 2.48
C ALA A 18 -8.26 39.89 2.24
N ALA A 19 -7.21 39.21 1.78
CA ALA A 19 -7.11 37.76 1.79
C ALA A 19 -7.31 37.22 3.21
N VAL A 20 -7.75 35.95 3.34
CA VAL A 20 -7.30 34.94 4.33
C VAL A 20 -8.39 33.89 4.63
N LEU A 21 -8.03 32.63 4.37
CA LEU A 21 -8.39 31.37 5.04
C LEU A 21 -9.87 30.94 5.18
N GLY A 22 -10.28 30.00 4.32
CA GLY A 22 -11.39 29.07 4.58
C GLY A 22 -10.86 27.64 4.62
N LEU A 23 -10.43 27.19 5.82
CA LEU A 23 -9.84 25.88 6.10
C LEU A 23 -10.93 24.88 6.56
N ALA A 24 -10.93 23.72 5.90
CA ALA A 24 -11.26 22.38 6.38
C ALA A 24 -12.63 22.06 7.00
N LEU A 25 -13.25 21.00 6.45
CA LEU A 25 -13.65 19.81 7.21
C LEU A 25 -14.05 18.70 6.21
N ILE A 26 -13.05 18.02 5.64
CA ILE A 26 -13.26 16.73 4.99
C ILE A 26 -12.91 15.68 6.05
N ALA A 27 -13.95 15.11 6.65
CA ALA A 27 -13.86 13.97 7.55
C ALA A 27 -13.32 12.76 6.76
N SER A 28 -12.01 12.54 6.83
CA SER A 28 -11.39 11.31 6.36
C SER A 28 -11.78 10.17 7.29
N LEU A 29 -12.47 9.19 6.72
CA LEU A 29 -12.89 7.95 7.35
C LEU A 29 -11.66 7.23 7.94
N ALA A 30 -11.52 7.26 9.27
CA ALA A 30 -10.64 6.34 9.98
C ALA A 30 -11.29 4.95 9.99
N GLY A 31 -11.13 4.23 8.87
CA GLY A 31 -11.46 2.81 8.78
C GLY A 31 -10.38 1.97 9.44
N CYS A 32 -10.33 1.95 10.76
CA CYS A 32 -9.59 0.96 11.52
C CYS A 32 -10.44 -0.33 11.53
N SER A 33 -10.33 -1.17 10.50
CA SER A 33 -10.94 -2.49 10.52
C SER A 33 -10.17 -3.38 11.50
N GLY A 34 -10.83 -3.70 12.61
CA GLY A 34 -10.25 -4.39 13.75
C GLY A 34 -9.75 -5.81 13.47
N ALA A 35 -8.65 -6.15 14.14
CA ALA A 35 -8.25 -7.52 14.38
C ALA A 35 -8.67 -7.88 15.81
N SER A 36 -9.72 -8.70 15.94
CA SER A 36 -10.01 -9.47 17.15
C SER A 36 -9.36 -10.84 16.97
N GLY A 37 -8.24 -11.08 17.65
CA GLY A 37 -7.43 -12.30 17.58
C GLY A 37 -5.94 -11.94 17.65
N ASP A 38 -5.09 -12.86 18.12
CA ASP A 38 -3.63 -12.68 18.35
C ASP A 38 -2.79 -12.41 17.07
N SER A 39 -3.38 -11.85 16.02
CA SER A 39 -2.72 -11.53 14.75
C SER A 39 -2.36 -10.04 14.67
N PRO A 40 -1.18 -9.68 14.14
CA PRO A 40 -0.81 -8.29 13.89
C PRO A 40 -1.86 -7.58 13.03
N GLY A 41 -2.17 -6.32 13.38
CA GLY A 41 -3.03 -5.47 12.55
C GLY A 41 -2.40 -5.22 11.17
N VAL A 42 -3.22 -4.92 10.18
CA VAL A 42 -2.80 -4.60 8.81
C VAL A 42 -3.19 -3.19 8.44
N THR A 43 -2.37 -2.55 7.62
CA THR A 43 -2.62 -1.22 7.06
C THR A 43 -2.66 -1.30 5.53
N PRO A 44 -3.61 -0.62 4.86
CA PRO A 44 -3.71 -0.64 3.41
C PRO A 44 -2.38 -0.21 2.77
N ALA A 45 -1.87 -1.02 1.85
CA ALA A 45 -0.62 -0.71 1.18
C ALA A 45 -0.67 -1.09 -0.30
N SER A 46 -0.15 -0.20 -1.15
CA SER A 46 -0.18 -0.34 -2.61
C SER A 46 1.05 0.27 -3.26
N GLY A 47 1.31 -0.11 -4.51
CA GLY A 47 2.45 0.40 -5.27
C GLY A 47 2.39 0.04 -6.75
N THR A 48 3.50 0.24 -7.44
CA THR A 48 3.69 -0.13 -8.84
C THR A 48 4.96 -0.95 -9.00
N VAL A 49 4.97 -1.87 -9.98
CA VAL A 49 6.13 -2.68 -10.34
C VAL A 49 6.37 -2.66 -11.84
N SER A 50 7.64 -2.50 -12.23
CA SER A 50 8.07 -2.49 -13.62
C SER A 50 9.38 -3.26 -13.81
N TYR A 51 9.64 -3.71 -15.04
CA TYR A 51 10.91 -4.32 -15.42
C TYR A 51 11.37 -3.71 -16.75
N LYS A 52 12.59 -3.16 -16.77
CA LYS A 52 13.18 -2.47 -17.93
C LYS A 52 12.26 -1.38 -18.49
N GLY A 53 11.69 -0.59 -17.59
CA GLY A 53 10.78 0.52 -17.91
C GLY A 53 9.38 0.10 -18.38
N LYS A 54 9.04 -1.20 -18.37
CA LYS A 54 7.71 -1.70 -18.74
C LYS A 54 6.95 -2.18 -17.51
N PRO A 55 5.66 -1.80 -17.34
CA PRO A 55 4.84 -2.35 -16.27
C PRO A 55 4.81 -3.89 -16.34
N LEU A 56 4.89 -4.54 -15.18
CA LEU A 56 4.72 -5.98 -15.11
C LEU A 56 3.25 -6.29 -14.83
N GLU A 57 2.54 -6.80 -15.83
CA GLU A 57 1.24 -7.44 -15.62
C GLU A 57 1.43 -8.84 -15.01
N ASP A 58 0.58 -9.22 -14.05
CA ASP A 58 0.58 -10.55 -13.43
C ASP A 58 1.88 -10.94 -12.70
N ALA A 59 2.70 -9.97 -12.30
CA ALA A 59 3.82 -10.25 -11.41
C ALA A 59 3.29 -10.60 -10.02
N PHE A 60 3.87 -11.64 -9.43
CA PHE A 60 3.58 -12.05 -8.07
C PHE A 60 4.66 -11.50 -7.14
N LEU A 61 4.25 -10.70 -6.17
CA LEU A 61 5.11 -10.10 -5.16
C LEU A 61 4.88 -10.82 -3.82
N SER A 62 5.96 -11.16 -3.14
CA SER A 62 5.94 -11.73 -1.79
C SER A 62 6.87 -10.92 -0.88
N LEU A 63 6.34 -10.48 0.26
CA LEU A 63 7.05 -9.64 1.23
C LEU A 63 7.49 -10.51 2.40
N TYR A 64 8.80 -10.57 2.60
CA TYR A 64 9.44 -11.31 3.69
C TYR A 64 9.91 -10.32 4.74
N PRO A 65 9.42 -10.41 5.99
CA PRO A 65 9.87 -9.55 7.07
C PRO A 65 11.40 -9.57 7.17
N VAL A 66 12.04 -8.39 7.20
CA VAL A 66 13.44 -8.27 7.60
C VAL A 66 13.47 -8.59 9.09
N ALA A 67 14.09 -9.69 9.48
CA ALA A 67 14.19 -10.09 10.87
C ALA A 67 14.94 -9.03 11.69
N ALA A 68 14.21 -8.10 12.33
CA ALA A 68 14.63 -7.28 13.46
C ALA A 68 13.48 -6.38 13.95
N ALA A 69 12.74 -6.82 14.98
CA ALA A 69 12.25 -5.95 16.08
C ALA A 69 11.47 -6.76 17.13
N SER A 70 10.58 -7.65 16.71
CA SER A 70 9.74 -8.41 17.61
C SER A 70 10.18 -9.87 17.59
N GLY A 71 10.50 -10.44 18.76
CA GLY A 71 10.67 -11.88 18.93
C GLY A 71 9.37 -12.67 18.72
N GLU A 72 8.53 -12.23 17.77
CA GLU A 72 7.22 -12.76 17.46
C GLU A 72 7.37 -13.82 16.36
N PRO A 73 7.10 -15.09 16.67
CA PRO A 73 7.39 -16.19 15.77
C PRO A 73 6.51 -16.28 14.52
N ASN A 74 5.60 -15.32 14.25
CA ASN A 74 4.57 -15.46 13.20
C ASN A 74 4.16 -14.13 12.51
N ILE A 75 5.11 -13.33 12.00
CA ILE A 75 4.74 -12.24 11.09
C ILE A 75 4.31 -12.86 9.76
N PRO A 76 3.09 -12.57 9.25
CA PRO A 76 2.63 -13.14 7.98
C PRO A 76 3.48 -12.64 6.81
N LEU A 77 3.31 -13.27 5.64
CA LEU A 77 3.97 -12.91 4.37
C LEU A 77 2.96 -12.20 3.47
N PRO A 78 2.88 -10.85 3.48
CA PRO A 78 2.00 -10.13 2.57
C PRO A 78 2.36 -10.44 1.12
N ARG A 79 1.35 -10.43 0.27
CA ARG A 79 1.47 -10.77 -1.15
C ARG A 79 0.67 -9.83 -2.01
N ALA A 80 1.04 -9.73 -3.28
CA ALA A 80 0.25 -9.03 -4.27
C ALA A 80 0.41 -9.64 -5.66
N ARG A 81 -0.58 -9.38 -6.50
CA ARG A 81 -0.52 -9.61 -7.94
C ARG A 81 -0.72 -8.27 -8.63
N SER A 82 0.17 -7.92 -9.55
CA SER A 82 0.08 -6.67 -10.28
C SER A 82 -0.91 -6.74 -11.46
N LYS A 83 -1.56 -5.61 -11.74
CA LYS A 83 -2.48 -5.43 -12.87
C LYS A 83 -1.73 -5.07 -14.15
N ALA A 84 -2.46 -4.93 -15.26
CA ALA A 84 -1.91 -4.58 -16.57
C ALA A 84 -1.02 -3.32 -16.58
N ASP A 85 -1.33 -2.34 -15.73
CA ASP A 85 -0.56 -1.10 -15.56
C ASP A 85 0.59 -1.21 -14.53
N GLY A 86 0.86 -2.42 -14.02
CA GLY A 86 1.87 -2.68 -13.01
C GLY A 86 1.45 -2.29 -11.58
N THR A 87 0.26 -1.74 -11.38
CA THR A 87 -0.24 -1.40 -10.03
C THR A 87 -0.57 -2.67 -9.25
N PHE A 88 -0.33 -2.65 -7.95
CA PHE A 88 -0.66 -3.75 -7.06
C PHE A 88 -1.16 -3.25 -5.70
N GLN A 89 -1.95 -4.07 -5.02
CA GLN A 89 -2.39 -3.87 -3.65
C GLN A 89 -1.97 -5.08 -2.82
N LEU A 90 -1.41 -4.83 -1.64
CA LEU A 90 -0.99 -5.88 -0.72
C LEU A 90 -2.20 -6.53 -0.05
N SER A 91 -2.06 -7.81 0.22
CA SER A 91 -3.02 -8.63 0.93
C SER A 91 -2.28 -9.55 1.88
N THR A 92 -2.79 -9.67 3.10
CA THR A 92 -2.23 -10.50 4.17
C THR A 92 -3.24 -11.57 4.56
N TYR A 93 -4.40 -11.18 5.09
CA TYR A 93 -5.44 -12.10 5.56
C TYR A 93 -6.60 -12.15 4.55
N ASN A 94 -7.02 -11.00 4.05
CA ASN A 94 -8.09 -10.82 3.09
C ASN A 94 -7.61 -10.08 1.84
N THR A 95 -8.36 -10.17 0.76
CA THR A 95 -8.02 -9.43 -0.47
C THR A 95 -8.04 -7.93 -0.21
N GLY A 96 -6.89 -7.28 -0.43
CA GLY A 96 -6.72 -5.83 -0.36
C GLY A 96 -6.63 -5.23 1.04
N ASP A 97 -6.53 -6.05 2.10
CA ASP A 97 -6.45 -5.58 3.48
C ASP A 97 -5.10 -4.94 3.85
N GLY A 98 -4.08 -5.15 3.02
CA GLY A 98 -2.77 -4.56 3.17
C GLY A 98 -1.76 -5.46 3.86
N ALA A 99 -0.90 -4.87 4.69
CA ALA A 99 0.23 -5.54 5.33
C ALA A 99 0.43 -5.02 6.76
N PRO A 100 0.98 -5.83 7.68
CA PRO A 100 1.41 -5.32 8.96
C PRO A 100 2.51 -4.26 8.80
N PRO A 101 2.56 -3.25 9.69
CA PRO A 101 3.67 -2.30 9.73
C PRO A 101 5.01 -3.02 9.91
N GLY A 102 6.03 -2.59 9.19
CA GLY A 102 7.35 -3.19 9.25
C GLY A 102 8.18 -3.07 7.98
N LYS A 103 9.40 -3.59 8.05
CA LYS A 103 10.35 -3.64 6.93
C LYS A 103 10.36 -5.02 6.29
N TYR A 104 10.30 -5.05 4.96
CA TYR A 104 10.18 -6.28 4.19
C TYR A 104 11.18 -6.33 3.03
N GLN A 105 11.82 -7.48 2.84
CA GLN A 105 12.47 -7.84 1.57
C GLN A 105 11.42 -8.35 0.59
N VAL A 106 11.50 -7.91 -0.66
CA VAL A 106 10.52 -8.30 -1.69
C VAL A 106 11.13 -9.34 -2.62
N ALA A 107 10.42 -10.44 -2.83
CA ALA A 107 10.64 -11.35 -3.95
C ALA A 107 9.58 -11.09 -5.03
N VAL A 108 10.00 -11.07 -6.28
CA VAL A 108 9.14 -10.89 -7.45
C VAL A 108 9.34 -12.07 -8.40
N SER A 109 8.25 -12.74 -8.74
CA SER A 109 8.21 -13.77 -9.78
C SER A 109 7.28 -13.32 -10.91
N TRP A 110 7.70 -13.56 -12.15
CA TRP A 110 6.90 -13.15 -13.30
C TRP A 110 7.14 -14.05 -14.52
N ALA A 111 6.08 -14.70 -14.96
CA ALA A 111 6.11 -15.57 -16.14
C ALA A 111 5.41 -14.95 -17.37
N GLY A 112 5.02 -13.67 -17.30
CA GLY A 112 4.19 -12.99 -18.30
C GLY A 112 2.70 -12.95 -17.93
N SER A 113 1.92 -12.28 -18.80
CA SER A 113 0.47 -12.16 -18.68
C SER A 113 -0.21 -13.54 -18.61
N LEU A 114 -1.29 -13.63 -17.84
CA LEU A 114 -2.16 -14.80 -17.76
C LEU A 114 -3.23 -14.83 -18.86
N GLN A 115 -3.41 -13.72 -19.59
CA GLN A 115 -4.53 -13.57 -20.52
C GLN A 115 -4.51 -14.63 -21.63
N GLY A 116 -5.63 -15.34 -21.79
CA GLY A 116 -5.84 -16.30 -22.87
C GLY A 116 -5.17 -17.66 -22.68
N LEU A 117 -4.68 -17.97 -21.48
CA LEU A 117 -4.04 -19.25 -21.16
C LEU A 117 -5.01 -20.22 -20.48
N THR A 118 -4.85 -21.52 -20.74
CA THR A 118 -5.49 -22.60 -19.96
C THR A 118 -4.80 -22.79 -18.61
N GLU A 119 -5.42 -23.50 -17.67
CA GLU A 119 -4.82 -23.76 -16.36
C GLU A 119 -3.50 -24.54 -16.48
N GLU A 120 -3.41 -25.53 -17.38
CA GLU A 120 -2.18 -26.28 -17.64
C GLU A 120 -1.07 -25.39 -18.18
N GLU A 121 -1.41 -24.46 -19.08
CA GLU A 121 -0.46 -23.50 -19.63
C GLU A 121 0.04 -22.53 -18.57
N ARG A 122 -0.78 -22.17 -17.58
CA ARG A 122 -0.41 -21.24 -16.49
C ARG A 122 0.67 -21.80 -15.59
N ASP A 123 0.63 -23.10 -15.32
CA ASP A 123 1.57 -23.79 -14.42
C ASP A 123 2.91 -24.12 -15.09
N ALA A 124 2.93 -24.27 -16.42
CA ALA A 124 4.13 -24.65 -17.17
C ALA A 124 5.01 -23.45 -17.61
N ARG A 125 4.71 -22.23 -17.17
CA ARG A 125 5.36 -21.03 -17.70
C ARG A 125 6.75 -20.81 -17.09
N PRO A 126 7.77 -20.51 -17.91
CA PRO A 126 9.09 -20.21 -17.41
C PRO A 126 9.14 -18.84 -16.73
N GLU A 127 9.95 -18.75 -15.67
CA GLU A 127 10.32 -17.48 -15.04
C GLU A 127 11.05 -16.57 -16.05
N ARG A 128 10.64 -15.29 -16.12
CA ARG A 128 11.17 -14.31 -17.07
C ARG A 128 12.02 -13.23 -16.40
N LEU A 129 12.05 -13.19 -15.06
CA LEU A 129 12.93 -12.32 -14.31
C LEU A 129 14.29 -12.98 -14.02
N PRO A 130 15.37 -12.19 -13.94
CA PRO A 130 16.63 -12.65 -13.38
C PRO A 130 16.43 -13.28 -11.99
N ARG A 131 17.08 -14.43 -11.74
CA ARG A 131 16.98 -15.20 -10.48
C ARG A 131 17.24 -14.39 -9.20
N LYS A 132 17.93 -13.25 -9.29
CA LYS A 132 18.16 -12.38 -8.13
C LYS A 132 16.85 -11.81 -7.58
N TYR A 133 15.89 -11.46 -8.44
CA TYR A 133 14.63 -10.85 -8.03
C TYR A 133 13.64 -11.85 -7.42
N THR A 134 13.78 -13.14 -7.73
CA THR A 134 12.88 -14.20 -7.24
C THR A 134 13.20 -14.67 -5.82
N LYS A 135 14.24 -14.12 -5.20
CA LYS A 135 14.63 -14.45 -3.82
C LYS A 135 14.71 -13.18 -2.97
N PRO A 136 14.13 -13.16 -1.76
CA PRO A 136 14.14 -11.97 -0.91
C PRO A 136 15.56 -11.51 -0.56
N ALA A 137 16.44 -12.46 -0.23
CA ALA A 137 17.80 -12.17 0.18
C ALA A 137 18.70 -11.59 -0.93
N THR A 138 18.33 -11.75 -2.21
CA THR A 138 19.17 -11.31 -3.35
C THR A 138 18.49 -10.27 -4.25
N SER A 139 17.23 -9.94 -4.00
CA SER A 139 16.50 -9.00 -4.86
C SER A 139 17.05 -7.58 -4.76
N GLY A 140 17.57 -7.22 -3.58
CA GLY A 140 17.96 -5.85 -3.25
C GLY A 140 16.77 -4.91 -3.06
N ILE A 141 15.54 -5.44 -3.04
CA ILE A 141 14.30 -4.67 -2.91
C ILE A 141 13.86 -4.71 -1.45
N VAL A 142 13.78 -3.54 -0.83
CA VAL A 142 13.26 -3.37 0.53
C VAL A 142 12.13 -2.35 0.50
N VAL A 143 11.03 -2.68 1.17
CA VAL A 143 9.89 -1.79 1.35
C VAL A 143 9.58 -1.66 2.84
N GLU A 144 9.01 -0.52 3.21
CA GLU A 144 8.58 -0.23 4.58
C GLU A 144 7.09 0.09 4.57
N ILE A 145 6.34 -0.60 5.43
CA ILE A 145 4.92 -0.41 5.65
C ILE A 145 4.76 0.37 6.94
N GLY A 146 4.06 1.49 6.89
CA GLY A 146 3.78 2.32 8.06
C GLY A 146 2.54 1.89 8.83
N ASP A 147 2.31 2.54 9.96
CA ASP A 147 1.12 2.35 10.82
C ASP A 147 -0.18 2.91 10.22
N THR A 148 -0.09 3.57 9.06
CA THR A 148 -1.22 4.10 8.28
C THR A 148 -1.15 3.64 6.83
N GLU A 149 -2.14 4.03 6.02
CA GLU A 149 -2.12 3.76 4.58
C GLU A 149 -0.77 4.14 3.95
N THR A 150 -0.16 3.19 3.25
CA THR A 150 1.18 3.31 2.69
C THR A 150 1.15 3.21 1.16
N LYS A 151 1.55 4.28 0.47
CA LYS A 151 1.92 4.20 -0.95
C LYS A 151 3.41 3.91 -1.08
N LEU A 152 3.74 2.73 -1.55
CA LEU A 152 5.11 2.28 -1.73
C LEU A 152 5.81 3.03 -2.87
N PRO A 153 7.13 3.27 -2.76
CA PRO A 153 7.94 3.67 -3.91
C PRO A 153 7.78 2.68 -5.07
N ALA A 154 7.90 3.17 -6.29
CA ALA A 154 7.87 2.32 -7.48
C ALA A 154 8.99 1.27 -7.42
N ILE A 155 8.63 0.00 -7.62
CA ILE A 155 9.58 -1.10 -7.70
C ILE A 155 10.04 -1.22 -9.15
N GLU A 156 11.22 -0.68 -9.43
CA GLU A 156 11.82 -0.68 -10.77
C GLU A 156 12.92 -1.74 -10.89
N LEU A 157 12.65 -2.79 -11.66
CA LEU A 157 13.59 -3.88 -11.90
C LEU A 157 14.40 -3.60 -13.18
N ASN A 158 15.71 -3.84 -13.15
CA ASN A 158 16.64 -3.63 -14.28
C ASN A 158 17.35 -4.91 -14.73
#